data_AF-S9SEL9-F1
#
_entry.id   AF-S9SEL9-F1
#
_cell.length_a   1.000
_cell.length_b   1.000
_cell.length_c   1.000
_cell.angle_alpha   90.00
_cell.angle_beta   90.00
_cell.angle_gamma   90.00
#
_symmetry.space_group_name_H-M   'P 1'
#
loop_
_entity.id
_entity.type
_entity.pdbx_description
1 polymer ?
#
loop_
_entity_poly.entity_id
_entity_poly.type
_entity_poly.pdbx_seq_one_letter_code
_entity_poly.pdbx_strand_id
1 'polypeptide(L)'
;MMRWLLASLLLLLPAATSRGEEIVLGLSQDEVAITATFDGSDILIFGGVRRDRIPPPGTAPLEVIVTVSGPMERLTVRHAERRFGIWMNTSAVRVNAAPSFYAVATTGPLDEILTETENLRHSVSIPRAIRAIGNDVGNRDDYLEALIRLRMEQGAYVLLEGGVDFAEQTLFRTRIGLPANLTEGRYPTRIFLTRNGEVVDLFETAIEVRKVGLERWLFALSREQPVAYGLLALLLAIAAGWAASAAFQVVRR
;
A
#
# COMPACT_ATOMS: atom_id res chain seq x y z
N MET A 1 -43.32 -48.54 -12.95
CA MET A 1 -42.87 -47.91 -11.69
C MET A 1 -41.34 -47.88 -11.51
N MET A 2 -40.56 -48.82 -12.07
CA MET A 2 -39.09 -48.84 -11.98
C MET A 2 -38.35 -47.62 -12.62
N ARG A 3 -38.95 -46.99 -13.65
CA ARG A 3 -38.33 -45.85 -14.37
C ARG A 3 -38.35 -44.53 -13.59
N TRP A 4 -39.26 -44.39 -12.61
CA TRP A 4 -39.37 -43.19 -11.77
C TRP A 4 -38.42 -43.23 -10.56
N LEU A 5 -38.00 -44.43 -10.14
CA LEU A 5 -36.99 -44.62 -9.10
C LEU A 5 -35.56 -44.31 -9.60
N LEU A 6 -35.28 -44.56 -10.88
CA LEU A 6 -34.00 -44.18 -11.50
C LEU A 6 -33.85 -42.66 -11.70
N ALA A 7 -34.97 -41.96 -11.96
CA ALA A 7 -34.95 -40.51 -12.13
C ALA A 7 -34.76 -39.75 -10.80
N SER A 8 -35.22 -40.32 -9.68
CA SER A 8 -35.02 -39.75 -8.34
C SER A 8 -33.62 -40.00 -7.78
N LEU A 9 -32.95 -41.09 -8.19
CA LEU A 9 -31.57 -41.38 -7.78
C LEU A 9 -30.53 -40.48 -8.49
N LEU A 10 -30.84 -39.95 -9.67
CA LEU A 10 -29.93 -39.02 -10.38
C LEU A 10 -29.90 -37.60 -9.78
N LEU A 11 -30.88 -37.23 -8.94
CA LEU A 11 -30.92 -35.91 -8.29
C LEU A 11 -30.11 -35.83 -6.99
N LEU A 12 -29.52 -36.95 -6.53
CA LEU A 12 -28.67 -37.02 -5.34
C LEU A 12 -27.17 -37.04 -5.64
N LEU A 13 -26.77 -36.77 -6.90
CA LEU A 13 -25.37 -36.51 -7.19
C LEU A 13 -24.97 -35.23 -6.44
N PRO A 14 -24.03 -35.30 -5.47
CA PRO A 14 -23.54 -34.11 -4.81
C PRO A 14 -22.96 -33.24 -5.92
N ALA A 15 -23.52 -32.04 -6.10
CA ALA A 15 -22.91 -31.02 -6.93
C ALA A 15 -21.52 -30.82 -6.34
N ALA A 16 -20.49 -31.33 -7.02
CA ALA A 16 -19.11 -31.12 -6.64
C ALA A 16 -18.89 -29.61 -6.72
N THR A 17 -18.99 -28.93 -5.58
CA THR A 17 -18.66 -27.53 -5.44
C THR A 17 -17.24 -27.38 -5.96
N SER A 18 -17.07 -26.69 -7.09
CA SER A 18 -15.76 -26.44 -7.68
C SER A 18 -15.00 -25.54 -6.70
N ARG A 19 -14.14 -26.14 -5.88
CA ARG A 19 -13.23 -25.41 -5.01
C ARG A 19 -12.15 -24.82 -5.93
N GLY A 20 -12.10 -23.50 -5.96
CA GLY A 20 -11.32 -22.69 -6.90
C GLY A 20 -9.87 -22.54 -6.52
N GLU A 21 -9.12 -21.88 -7.38
CA GLU A 21 -7.73 -21.49 -7.15
C GLU A 21 -7.68 -20.45 -6.03
N GLU A 22 -6.78 -20.65 -5.07
CA GLU A 22 -6.73 -19.84 -3.85
C GLU A 22 -5.29 -19.37 -3.61
N ILE A 23 -5.14 -18.10 -3.26
CA ILE A 23 -3.87 -17.53 -2.84
C ILE A 23 -3.57 -18.01 -1.43
N VAL A 24 -2.39 -18.62 -1.24
CA VAL A 24 -1.91 -19.07 0.06
C VAL A 24 -0.59 -18.37 0.35
N LEU A 25 -0.63 -17.44 1.29
CA LEU A 25 0.44 -16.47 1.44
C LEU A 25 1.21 -16.61 2.76
N GLY A 26 2.51 -16.28 2.70
CA GLY A 26 3.30 -15.84 3.84
C GLY A 26 3.95 -14.50 3.48
N LEU A 27 3.89 -13.50 4.37
CA LEU A 27 4.55 -12.19 4.18
C LEU A 27 5.95 -12.24 4.81
N SER A 28 6.96 -11.67 4.14
CA SER A 28 8.30 -11.54 4.72
C SER A 28 8.33 -10.59 5.90
N GLN A 29 7.55 -9.52 5.82
CA GLN A 29 7.58 -8.41 6.75
C GLN A 29 6.21 -7.71 6.75
N ASP A 30 5.56 -7.68 7.91
CA ASP A 30 4.23 -7.09 8.15
C ASP A 30 4.30 -5.74 8.87
N GLU A 31 5.48 -5.29 9.27
CA GLU A 31 5.70 -4.00 9.95
C GLU A 31 6.92 -3.24 9.41
N VAL A 32 6.75 -1.92 9.21
CA VAL A 32 7.80 -0.99 8.79
C VAL A 32 7.99 0.10 9.83
N ALA A 33 9.24 0.29 10.23
CA ALA A 33 9.64 1.15 11.33
C ALA A 33 10.33 2.43 10.79
N ILE A 34 9.72 3.59 10.99
CA ILE A 34 10.29 4.90 10.57
C ILE A 34 11.13 5.47 11.71
N THR A 35 12.43 5.66 11.48
CA THR A 35 13.36 6.32 12.41
C THR A 35 13.71 7.74 11.93
N ALA A 36 14.39 8.54 12.78
CA ALA A 36 14.87 9.88 12.40
C ALA A 36 15.89 9.88 11.23
N THR A 37 16.49 8.72 10.92
CA THR A 37 17.42 8.51 9.80
C THR A 37 16.82 7.65 8.69
N PHE A 38 15.49 7.51 8.63
CA PHE A 38 14.84 6.72 7.60
C PHE A 38 14.99 7.37 6.21
N ASP A 39 15.62 6.66 5.28
CA ASP A 39 15.90 7.08 3.91
C ASP A 39 15.06 6.32 2.86
N GLY A 40 14.11 5.52 3.33
CA GLY A 40 13.29 4.61 2.53
C GLY A 40 13.54 3.16 2.92
N SER A 41 12.68 2.26 2.45
CA SER A 41 12.88 0.81 2.64
C SER A 41 12.21 0.02 1.55
N ASP A 42 12.84 -1.07 1.11
CA ASP A 42 12.21 -2.02 0.21
C ASP A 42 11.40 -3.05 1.01
N ILE A 43 10.13 -3.21 0.66
CA ILE A 43 9.31 -4.31 1.16
C ILE A 43 9.36 -5.45 0.13
N LEU A 44 9.71 -6.65 0.60
CA LEU A 44 9.57 -7.87 -0.17
C LEU A 44 8.24 -8.55 0.18
N ILE A 45 7.36 -8.63 -0.81
CA ILE A 45 6.09 -9.36 -0.72
C ILE A 45 6.28 -10.64 -1.52
N PHE A 46 6.04 -11.80 -0.88
CA PHE A 46 6.03 -13.10 -1.56
C PHE A 46 4.76 -13.86 -1.22
N GLY A 47 4.43 -14.87 -2.02
CA GLY A 47 3.24 -15.66 -1.81
C GLY A 47 3.20 -16.88 -2.71
N GLY A 48 2.35 -17.84 -2.33
CA GLY A 48 2.05 -19.01 -3.13
C GLY A 48 0.64 -18.95 -3.68
N VAL A 49 0.41 -19.63 -4.79
CA VAL A 49 -0.92 -19.92 -5.33
C VAL A 49 -1.12 -21.42 -5.20
N ARG A 50 -2.12 -21.83 -4.42
CA ARG A 50 -2.52 -23.23 -4.30
C ARG A 50 -3.59 -23.52 -5.34
N ARG A 51 -3.41 -24.66 -6.03
CA ARG A 51 -4.37 -25.17 -7.00
C ARG A 51 -4.83 -26.55 -6.58
N ASP A 52 -6.14 -26.74 -6.59
CA ASP A 52 -6.73 -28.05 -6.29
C ASP A 52 -6.71 -28.99 -7.51
N ARG A 53 -6.52 -28.46 -8.73
CA ARG A 53 -6.49 -29.23 -9.99
C ARG A 53 -5.49 -28.64 -10.98
N ILE A 54 -4.98 -29.50 -11.86
CA ILE A 54 -4.18 -29.09 -13.02
C ILE A 54 -5.11 -28.42 -14.04
N PRO A 55 -4.78 -27.21 -14.55
CA PRO A 55 -5.61 -26.55 -15.55
C PRO A 55 -5.68 -27.36 -16.86
N PRO A 56 -6.83 -27.38 -17.55
CA PRO A 56 -6.92 -27.95 -18.89
C PRO A 56 -5.89 -27.30 -19.84
N PRO A 57 -5.37 -28.05 -20.82
CA PRO A 57 -4.54 -27.49 -21.88
C PRO A 57 -5.25 -26.32 -22.59
N GLY A 58 -4.55 -25.21 -22.80
CA GLY A 58 -5.12 -23.99 -23.41
C GLY A 58 -5.81 -23.04 -22.44
N THR A 59 -5.80 -23.31 -21.14
CA THR A 59 -6.19 -22.32 -20.13
C THR A 59 -5.16 -21.19 -20.12
N ALA A 60 -5.62 -19.94 -20.20
CA ALA A 60 -4.75 -18.76 -20.11
C ALA A 60 -3.90 -18.77 -18.83
N PRO A 61 -2.74 -18.11 -18.80
CA PRO A 61 -1.92 -18.04 -17.59
C PRO A 61 -2.62 -17.31 -16.44
N LEU A 62 -2.16 -17.58 -15.22
CA LEU A 62 -2.51 -16.75 -14.05
C LEU A 62 -1.57 -15.56 -14.01
N GLU A 63 -2.12 -14.43 -13.58
CA GLU A 63 -1.41 -13.18 -13.39
C GLU A 63 -1.63 -12.69 -11.96
N VAL A 64 -0.70 -11.90 -11.44
CA VAL A 64 -0.75 -11.40 -10.06
C VAL A 64 -0.59 -9.90 -10.06
N ILE A 65 -1.47 -9.23 -9.31
CA ILE A 65 -1.43 -7.79 -9.10
C ILE A 65 -1.31 -7.55 -7.60
N VAL A 66 -0.28 -6.81 -7.19
CA VAL A 66 -0.06 -6.41 -5.80
C VAL A 66 -0.25 -4.90 -5.71
N THR A 67 -1.15 -4.46 -4.83
CA THR A 67 -1.36 -3.05 -4.53
C THR A 67 -1.00 -2.75 -3.09
N VAL A 68 -0.29 -1.65 -2.84
CA VAL A 68 0.00 -1.15 -1.48
C VAL A 68 -0.53 0.28 -1.41
N SER A 69 -1.44 0.54 -0.47
CA SER A 69 -2.07 1.84 -0.28
C SER A 69 -1.71 2.40 1.07
N GLY A 70 -1.25 3.65 1.13
CA GLY A 70 -1.07 4.37 2.38
C GLY A 70 -2.37 4.97 2.93
N PRO A 71 -2.33 5.58 4.13
CA PRO A 71 -3.45 6.29 4.70
C PRO A 71 -4.09 7.29 3.73
N MET A 72 -5.43 7.32 3.71
CA MET A 72 -6.20 8.21 2.84
C MET A 72 -6.22 9.64 3.39
N GLU A 73 -5.91 10.60 2.52
CA GLU A 73 -5.83 12.02 2.87
C GLU A 73 -6.81 12.86 2.06
N ARG A 74 -7.36 13.90 2.70
CA ARG A 74 -8.08 14.98 2.01
C ARG A 74 -7.08 16.04 1.58
N LEU A 75 -7.12 16.42 0.31
CA LEU A 75 -6.21 17.43 -0.23
C LEU A 75 -6.92 18.40 -1.18
N THR A 76 -6.28 19.54 -1.41
CA THR A 76 -6.76 20.54 -2.38
C THR A 76 -5.67 20.74 -3.42
N VAL A 77 -5.97 20.38 -4.66
CA VAL A 77 -5.12 20.63 -5.81
C VAL A 77 -5.36 22.06 -6.26
N ARG A 78 -4.29 22.85 -6.40
CA ARG A 78 -4.37 24.24 -6.86
C ARG A 78 -3.67 24.38 -8.20
N HIS A 79 -4.29 25.09 -9.12
CA HIS A 79 -3.65 25.47 -10.37
C HIS A 79 -2.92 26.79 -10.16
N ALA A 80 -1.60 26.75 -10.31
CA ALA A 80 -0.76 27.95 -10.27
C ALA A 80 -0.55 28.45 -11.69
N GLU A 81 -0.91 29.69 -11.95
CA GLU A 81 -0.72 30.35 -13.25
C GLU A 81 0.02 31.67 -13.04
N ARG A 82 0.81 32.08 -14.03
CA ARG A 82 1.50 33.37 -14.00
C ARG A 82 0.58 34.46 -14.54
N ARG A 83 0.12 35.35 -13.66
CA ARG A 83 -0.69 36.52 -14.02
C ARG A 83 0.05 37.79 -13.61
N PHE A 84 0.10 38.76 -14.50
CA PHE A 84 0.82 40.03 -14.27
C PHE A 84 2.28 39.85 -13.80
N GLY A 85 2.96 38.81 -14.29
CA GLY A 85 4.36 38.52 -13.96
C GLY A 85 4.59 37.73 -12.67
N ILE A 86 3.55 37.46 -11.86
CA ILE A 86 3.64 36.76 -10.56
C ILE A 86 2.88 35.43 -10.64
N TRP A 87 3.39 34.39 -9.98
CA TRP A 87 2.67 33.14 -9.80
C TRP A 87 1.53 33.31 -8.79
N MET A 88 0.32 32.97 -9.18
CA MET A 88 -0.83 32.98 -8.28
C MET A 88 -1.71 31.76 -8.50
N ASN A 89 -2.36 31.30 -7.44
CA ASN A 89 -3.34 30.22 -7.52
C ASN A 89 -4.62 30.77 -8.15
N THR A 90 -4.95 30.36 -9.37
CA THR A 90 -6.11 30.87 -10.11
C THR A 90 -7.37 30.03 -9.88
N SER A 91 -7.20 28.74 -9.59
CA SER A 91 -8.30 27.81 -9.31
C SER A 91 -7.85 26.70 -8.37
N ALA A 92 -8.83 26.05 -7.73
CA ALA A 92 -8.57 24.96 -6.79
C ALA A 92 -9.68 23.91 -6.86
N VAL A 93 -9.30 22.65 -6.72
CA VAL A 93 -10.25 21.54 -6.63
C VAL A 93 -9.94 20.67 -5.42
N ARG A 94 -10.99 20.33 -4.68
CA ARG A 94 -10.90 19.47 -3.50
C ARG A 94 -10.99 18.00 -3.90
N VAL A 95 -10.10 17.19 -3.32
CA VAL A 95 -10.04 15.74 -3.44
C VAL A 95 -10.42 15.14 -2.10
N ASN A 96 -11.47 14.31 -2.10
CA ASN A 96 -12.08 13.80 -0.88
C ASN A 96 -11.28 12.67 -0.23
N ALA A 97 -10.63 11.83 -1.04
CA ALA A 97 -9.67 10.87 -0.53
C ALA A 97 -8.66 10.51 -1.63
N ALA A 98 -7.39 10.72 -1.35
CA ALA A 98 -6.27 10.23 -2.13
C ALA A 98 -5.32 9.47 -1.19
N PRO A 99 -4.82 8.29 -1.58
CA PRO A 99 -3.78 7.63 -0.80
C PRO A 99 -2.56 8.54 -0.65
N SER A 100 -1.96 8.58 0.53
CA SER A 100 -0.66 9.23 0.77
C SER A 100 0.46 8.59 -0.06
N PHE A 101 0.39 7.27 -0.22
CA PHE A 101 1.26 6.43 -1.07
C PHE A 101 0.39 5.41 -1.81
N TYR A 102 0.74 5.07 -3.05
CA TYR A 102 0.06 4.01 -3.79
C TYR A 102 0.99 3.33 -4.79
N ALA A 103 1.30 2.07 -4.55
CA ALA A 103 2.09 1.26 -5.47
C ALA A 103 1.21 0.15 -6.07
N VAL A 104 1.37 -0.07 -7.38
CA VAL A 104 0.77 -1.20 -8.10
C VAL A 104 1.89 -1.94 -8.80
N ALA A 105 2.11 -3.20 -8.45
CA ALA A 105 3.05 -4.08 -9.10
C ALA A 105 2.30 -5.23 -9.78
N THR A 106 2.66 -5.53 -11.02
CA THR A 106 1.97 -6.52 -11.83
C THR A 106 2.94 -7.49 -12.49
N THR A 107 2.45 -8.68 -12.84
CA THR A 107 3.21 -9.68 -13.64
C THR A 107 3.34 -9.28 -15.10
N GLY A 108 2.35 -8.57 -15.67
CA GLY A 108 2.35 -8.03 -17.03
C GLY A 108 1.72 -6.63 -17.12
N PRO A 109 1.50 -6.08 -18.33
CA PRO A 109 0.83 -4.79 -18.51
C PRO A 109 -0.55 -4.78 -17.85
N LEU A 110 -0.85 -3.75 -17.06
CA LEU A 110 -2.05 -3.74 -16.21
C LEU A 110 -3.35 -3.83 -17.03
N ASP A 111 -3.36 -3.21 -18.21
CA ASP A 111 -4.47 -3.18 -19.16
C ASP A 111 -4.71 -4.52 -19.88
N GLU A 112 -3.71 -5.39 -19.94
CA GLU A 112 -3.83 -6.75 -20.49
C GLU A 112 -4.31 -7.76 -19.44
N ILE A 113 -3.91 -7.58 -18.17
CA ILE A 113 -4.13 -8.57 -17.10
C ILE A 113 -5.30 -8.24 -16.18
N LEU A 114 -5.95 -7.09 -16.36
CA LEU A 114 -7.13 -6.66 -15.59
C LEU A 114 -8.15 -5.97 -16.51
N THR A 115 -9.39 -6.48 -16.56
CA THR A 115 -10.44 -5.82 -17.33
C THR A 115 -10.87 -4.50 -16.69
N GLU A 116 -11.36 -3.55 -17.50
CA GLU A 116 -11.83 -2.27 -16.95
C GLU A 116 -13.02 -2.45 -15.98
N THR A 117 -13.82 -3.51 -16.17
CA THR A 117 -14.91 -3.86 -15.25
C THR A 117 -14.36 -4.22 -13.87
N GLU A 118 -13.32 -5.05 -13.82
CA GLU A 118 -12.68 -5.43 -12.57
C GLU A 118 -11.86 -4.29 -11.96
N ASN A 119 -11.21 -3.47 -12.80
CA ASN A 119 -10.54 -2.25 -12.36
C ASN A 119 -11.52 -1.26 -11.69
N LEU A 120 -12.73 -1.10 -12.24
CA LEU A 120 -13.80 -0.30 -11.65
C LEU A 120 -14.31 -0.91 -10.33
N ARG A 121 -14.53 -2.22 -10.31
CA ARG A 121 -15.03 -2.95 -9.13
C ARG A 121 -14.06 -2.86 -7.96
N HIS A 122 -12.77 -3.05 -8.21
CA HIS A 122 -11.75 -3.17 -7.18
C HIS A 122 -10.89 -1.92 -6.98
N SER A 123 -11.00 -0.93 -7.86
CA SER A 123 -10.22 0.31 -7.82
C SER A 123 -8.70 0.02 -7.76
N VAL A 124 -8.21 -0.74 -8.74
CA VAL A 124 -6.82 -1.23 -8.75
C VAL A 124 -5.86 -0.19 -9.30
N SER A 125 -6.17 0.39 -10.45
CA SER A 125 -5.33 1.41 -11.10
C SER A 125 -5.25 2.71 -10.28
N ILE A 126 -4.15 3.46 -10.46
CA ILE A 126 -3.89 4.71 -9.75
C ILE A 126 -5.05 5.73 -9.89
N PRO A 127 -5.60 5.99 -11.09
CA PRO A 127 -6.72 6.94 -11.23
C PRO A 127 -7.97 6.49 -10.47
N ARG A 128 -8.22 5.19 -10.35
CA ARG A 128 -9.38 4.63 -9.66
C ARG A 128 -9.20 4.60 -8.13
N ALA A 129 -7.97 4.57 -7.63
CA ALA A 129 -7.68 4.64 -6.21
C ALA A 129 -7.99 6.02 -5.59
N ILE A 130 -8.00 7.09 -6.39
CA ILE A 130 -8.31 8.45 -5.96
C ILE A 130 -9.81 8.70 -6.02
N ARG A 131 -10.44 8.94 -4.87
CA ARG A 131 -11.89 9.15 -4.77
C ARG A 131 -12.25 10.64 -4.85
N ALA A 132 -13.17 10.92 -5.77
CA ALA A 132 -13.96 12.13 -5.91
C ALA A 132 -13.17 13.45 -5.82
N ILE A 133 -12.83 13.96 -6.99
CA ILE A 133 -12.56 15.37 -7.25
C ILE A 133 -13.93 16.07 -7.32
N GLY A 134 -14.17 17.14 -6.57
CA GLY A 134 -15.49 17.81 -6.54
C GLY A 134 -16.13 18.06 -7.92
N ASN A 135 -17.46 17.97 -8.03
CA ASN A 135 -18.22 18.13 -9.28
C ASN A 135 -18.24 19.59 -9.81
N ASP A 136 -17.65 20.54 -9.11
CA ASP A 136 -17.88 21.98 -9.31
C ASP A 136 -17.08 22.62 -10.47
N VAL A 137 -16.21 21.88 -11.16
CA VAL A 137 -15.36 22.43 -12.22
C VAL A 137 -15.39 21.51 -13.44
N GLY A 138 -15.70 22.07 -14.62
CA GLY A 138 -15.75 21.36 -15.90
C GLY A 138 -14.42 20.81 -16.42
N ASN A 139 -13.42 20.65 -15.56
CA ASN A 139 -12.06 20.25 -15.92
C ASN A 139 -11.46 19.20 -14.97
N ARG A 140 -12.30 18.34 -14.36
CA ARG A 140 -11.92 17.35 -13.34
C ARG A 140 -10.71 16.50 -13.75
N ASP A 141 -10.73 15.98 -14.97
CA ASP A 141 -9.77 14.97 -15.42
C ASP A 141 -8.36 15.57 -15.52
N ASP A 142 -8.24 16.83 -15.97
CA ASP A 142 -6.98 17.58 -15.98
C ASP A 142 -6.37 17.73 -14.57
N TYR A 143 -7.20 17.98 -13.54
CA TYR A 143 -6.70 18.05 -12.16
C TYR A 143 -6.31 16.67 -11.62
N LEU A 144 -7.04 15.61 -12.00
CA LEU A 144 -6.70 14.24 -11.63
C LEU A 144 -5.35 13.85 -12.21
N GLU A 145 -5.18 14.06 -13.52
CA GLU A 145 -3.95 13.75 -14.23
C GLU A 145 -2.78 14.56 -13.67
N ALA A 146 -2.98 15.85 -13.41
CA ALA A 146 -1.95 16.69 -12.78
C ALA A 146 -1.57 16.20 -11.37
N LEU A 147 -2.55 15.77 -10.56
CA LEU A 147 -2.29 15.20 -9.23
C LEU A 147 -1.51 13.90 -9.33
N ILE A 148 -1.92 12.99 -10.22
CA ILE A 148 -1.25 11.71 -10.43
C ILE A 148 0.19 11.94 -10.87
N ARG A 149 0.40 12.80 -11.88
CA ARG A 149 1.73 13.16 -12.37
C ARG A 149 2.63 13.69 -11.24
N LEU A 150 2.14 14.65 -10.45
CA LEU A 150 2.89 15.20 -9.31
C LEU A 150 3.24 14.13 -8.26
N ARG A 151 2.30 13.22 -7.97
CA ARG A 151 2.54 12.12 -7.01
C ARG A 151 3.50 11.07 -7.55
N MET A 152 3.49 10.80 -8.85
CA MET A 152 4.46 9.92 -9.52
C MET A 152 5.86 10.55 -9.53
N GLU A 153 5.98 11.85 -9.85
CA GLU A 153 7.26 12.59 -9.80
C GLU A 153 7.87 12.59 -8.39
N GLN A 154 7.04 12.62 -7.35
CA GLN A 154 7.46 12.55 -5.95
C GLN A 154 7.77 11.11 -5.48
N GLY A 155 7.56 10.09 -6.32
CA GLY A 155 7.69 8.68 -5.94
C GLY A 155 6.61 8.18 -4.98
N ALA A 156 5.56 8.97 -4.73
CA ALA A 156 4.45 8.59 -3.87
C ALA A 156 3.51 7.60 -4.58
N TYR A 157 3.34 7.74 -5.90
CA TYR A 157 2.61 6.80 -6.74
C TYR A 157 3.54 6.07 -7.69
N VAL A 158 3.43 4.75 -7.74
CA VAL A 158 4.33 3.89 -8.52
C VAL A 158 3.54 2.81 -9.24
N LEU A 159 3.78 2.64 -10.53
CA LEU A 159 3.27 1.54 -11.34
C LEU A 159 4.48 0.72 -11.81
N LEU A 160 4.57 -0.53 -11.39
CA LEU A 160 5.65 -1.46 -11.68
C LEU A 160 5.12 -2.60 -12.54
N GLU A 161 4.98 -2.35 -13.85
CA GLU A 161 4.59 -3.39 -14.80
C GLU A 161 5.72 -4.39 -15.00
N GLY A 162 5.41 -5.68 -14.89
CA GLY A 162 6.44 -6.73 -14.82
C GLY A 162 7.25 -6.71 -13.52
N GLY A 163 6.81 -5.97 -12.49
CA GLY A 163 7.45 -5.90 -11.17
C GLY A 163 7.16 -7.11 -10.27
N VAL A 164 6.33 -8.05 -10.71
CA VAL A 164 6.06 -9.31 -10.00
C VAL A 164 6.70 -10.48 -10.75
N ASP A 165 7.68 -11.11 -10.12
CA ASP A 165 8.22 -12.38 -10.61
C ASP A 165 7.25 -13.50 -10.21
N PHE A 166 6.59 -14.14 -11.18
CA PHE A 166 5.68 -15.27 -10.92
C PHE A 166 6.24 -16.58 -11.49
N ALA A 167 6.97 -17.31 -10.66
CA ALA A 167 7.63 -18.55 -11.03
C ALA A 167 6.63 -19.71 -11.07
N GLU A 168 6.62 -20.43 -12.20
CA GLU A 168 5.83 -21.65 -12.42
C GLU A 168 4.34 -21.49 -12.10
N GLN A 169 3.84 -20.25 -12.16
CA GLN A 169 2.49 -19.85 -11.75
C GLN A 169 2.06 -20.39 -10.37
N THR A 170 3.04 -20.57 -9.49
CA THR A 170 2.86 -21.15 -8.15
C THR A 170 3.43 -20.25 -7.08
N LEU A 171 4.58 -19.61 -7.30
CA LEU A 171 5.19 -18.72 -6.33
C LEU A 171 5.44 -17.35 -6.96
N PHE A 172 4.92 -16.30 -6.34
CA PHE A 172 5.20 -14.94 -6.75
C PHE A 172 6.02 -14.19 -5.71
N ARG A 173 6.79 -13.22 -6.18
CA ARG A 173 7.46 -12.23 -5.34
C ARG A 173 7.50 -10.88 -6.03
N THR A 174 7.49 -9.82 -5.23
CA THR A 174 7.67 -8.45 -5.72
C THR A 174 8.38 -7.60 -4.67
N ARG A 175 9.15 -6.62 -5.13
CA ARG A 175 9.83 -5.66 -4.28
C ARG A 175 9.21 -4.29 -4.52
N ILE A 176 8.70 -3.67 -3.47
CA ILE A 176 8.12 -2.33 -3.52
C ILE A 176 8.96 -1.40 -2.66
N GLY A 177 9.58 -0.41 -3.29
CA GLY A 177 10.32 0.63 -2.60
C GLY A 177 9.37 1.62 -1.93
N LEU A 178 9.55 1.83 -0.64
CA LEU A 178 8.88 2.87 0.12
C LEU A 178 9.76 4.13 0.18
N PRO A 179 9.23 5.32 -0.17
CA PRO A 179 9.99 6.55 -0.12
C PRO A 179 10.27 6.98 1.33
N ALA A 180 11.24 7.85 1.57
CA ALA A 180 11.59 8.31 2.92
C ALA A 180 10.45 9.09 3.64
N ASN A 181 9.54 9.70 2.87
CA ASN A 181 8.49 10.59 3.37
C ASN A 181 7.15 9.88 3.60
N LEU A 182 7.17 8.69 4.22
CA LEU A 182 5.95 7.95 4.54
C LEU A 182 5.10 8.64 5.62
N THR A 183 3.78 8.57 5.44
CA THR A 183 2.81 8.95 6.46
C THR A 183 2.65 7.80 7.45
N GLU A 184 2.70 8.08 8.76
CA GLU A 184 2.42 7.07 9.78
C GLU A 184 0.99 6.54 9.66
N GLY A 185 0.81 5.21 9.73
CA GLY A 185 -0.50 4.58 9.69
C GLY A 185 -0.49 3.18 9.10
N ARG A 186 -1.69 2.67 8.82
CA ARG A 186 -1.90 1.35 8.22
C ARG A 186 -1.81 1.45 6.71
N TYR A 187 -1.11 0.51 6.09
CA TYR A 187 -0.93 0.42 4.64
C TYR A 187 -1.61 -0.85 4.10
N PRO A 188 -2.91 -0.80 3.73
CA PRO A 188 -3.58 -1.93 3.12
C PRO A 188 -2.82 -2.44 1.89
N THR A 189 -2.53 -3.73 1.91
CA THR A 189 -1.86 -4.44 0.82
C THR A 189 -2.82 -5.48 0.27
N ARG A 190 -3.21 -5.34 -1.00
CA ARG A 190 -4.16 -6.25 -1.65
C ARG A 190 -3.48 -6.98 -2.78
N ILE A 191 -3.71 -8.27 -2.87
CA ILE A 191 -3.11 -9.16 -3.85
C ILE A 191 -4.26 -9.79 -4.63
N PHE A 192 -4.30 -9.50 -5.92
CA PHE A 192 -5.30 -10.01 -6.84
C PHE A 192 -4.66 -11.11 -7.67
N LEU A 193 -5.31 -12.26 -7.72
CA LEU A 193 -5.01 -13.30 -8.68
C LEU A 193 -5.97 -13.14 -9.84
N THR A 194 -5.46 -12.90 -11.04
CA THR A 194 -6.29 -12.69 -12.22
C THR A 194 -6.07 -13.76 -13.28
N ARG A 195 -7.09 -13.96 -14.10
CA ARG A 195 -7.07 -14.87 -15.26
C ARG A 195 -7.92 -14.25 -16.36
N ASN A 196 -7.35 -14.07 -17.56
CA ASN A 196 -8.03 -13.39 -18.67
C ASN A 196 -8.59 -12.01 -18.29
N GLY A 197 -7.90 -11.27 -17.42
CA GLY A 197 -8.37 -9.97 -16.95
C GLY A 197 -9.36 -10.03 -15.78
N GLU A 198 -9.91 -11.19 -15.44
CA GLU A 198 -10.90 -11.34 -14.37
C GLU A 198 -10.25 -11.70 -13.04
N VAL A 199 -10.71 -11.12 -11.94
CA VAL A 199 -10.23 -11.44 -10.59
C VAL A 199 -10.79 -12.79 -10.15
N VAL A 200 -9.91 -13.77 -9.99
CA VAL A 200 -10.25 -15.13 -9.53
C VAL A 200 -10.24 -15.20 -8.01
N ASP A 201 -9.27 -14.53 -7.39
CA ASP A 201 -9.13 -14.48 -5.93
C ASP A 201 -8.53 -13.15 -5.48
N LEU A 202 -8.86 -12.75 -4.25
CA LEU A 202 -8.39 -11.53 -3.61
C LEU A 202 -7.95 -11.84 -2.19
N PHE A 203 -6.68 -11.57 -1.91
CA PHE A 203 -6.13 -11.62 -0.56
C PHE A 203 -5.81 -10.22 -0.05
N GLU A 204 -6.23 -9.91 1.17
CA GLU A 204 -5.99 -8.62 1.81
C GLU A 204 -5.17 -8.78 3.09
N THR A 205 -4.16 -7.93 3.22
CA THR A 205 -3.34 -7.78 4.43
C THR A 205 -3.04 -6.29 4.65
N ALA A 206 -2.29 -5.96 5.68
CA ALA A 206 -1.83 -4.59 5.88
C ALA A 206 -0.43 -4.58 6.48
N ILE A 207 0.32 -3.56 6.10
CA ILE A 207 1.63 -3.26 6.67
C ILE A 207 1.42 -2.11 7.65
N GLU A 208 1.84 -2.30 8.89
CA GLU A 208 1.76 -1.24 9.89
C GLU A 208 3.02 -0.38 9.80
N VAL A 209 2.85 0.92 9.52
CA VAL A 209 3.94 1.88 9.42
C VAL A 209 3.90 2.77 10.65
N ARG A 210 4.91 2.63 11.51
CA ARG A 210 4.99 3.33 12.80
C ARG A 210 6.31 4.04 12.97
N LYS A 211 6.28 5.17 13.69
CA LYS A 211 7.50 5.84 14.12
C LYS A 211 8.15 5.06 15.26
N VAL A 212 9.40 4.66 15.10
CA VAL A 212 10.19 3.98 16.12
C VAL A 212 11.48 4.74 16.40
N GLY A 213 11.99 4.63 17.62
CA GLY A 213 13.26 5.25 18.02
C GLY A 213 13.21 5.89 19.40
N LEU A 214 14.32 6.54 19.78
CA LEU A 214 14.48 7.18 21.08
C LEU A 214 13.41 8.26 21.32
N GLU A 215 13.01 8.99 20.29
CA GLU A 215 11.96 10.02 20.38
C GLU A 215 10.61 9.42 20.77
N ARG A 216 10.20 8.31 20.12
CA ARG A 216 8.96 7.60 20.46
C ARG A 216 9.04 7.00 21.85
N TRP A 217 10.20 6.44 22.22
CA TRP A 217 10.43 5.91 23.56
C TRP A 217 10.32 7.00 24.63
N LEU A 218 10.98 8.15 24.45
CA LEU A 218 10.88 9.31 25.36
C LEU A 218 9.46 9.86 25.42
N PHE A 219 8.78 9.96 24.27
CA PHE A 219 7.38 10.40 24.19
C PHE A 219 6.46 9.45 24.98
N ALA A 220 6.57 8.13 24.74
CA ALA A 220 5.81 7.12 25.44
C ALA A 220 6.14 7.13 26.94
N LEU A 221 7.42 7.18 27.33
CA LEU A 221 7.85 7.28 28.72
C LEU A 221 7.24 8.50 29.41
N SER A 222 7.21 9.66 28.74
CA SER A 222 6.62 10.89 29.31
C SER A 222 5.11 10.81 29.51
N ARG A 223 4.39 10.03 28.67
CA ARG A 223 2.92 9.93 28.69
C ARG A 223 2.42 8.77 29.53
N GLU A 224 3.09 7.63 29.46
CA GLU A 224 2.68 6.38 30.14
C GLU A 224 3.35 6.23 31.51
N GLN A 225 4.56 6.76 31.70
CA GLN A 225 5.29 6.72 32.97
C GLN A 225 5.93 8.08 33.35
N PRO A 226 5.12 9.11 33.63
CA PRO A 226 5.62 10.49 33.81
C PRO A 226 6.68 10.63 34.92
N VAL A 227 6.53 9.85 36.00
CA VAL A 227 7.48 9.85 37.14
C VAL A 227 8.85 9.31 36.73
N ALA A 228 8.89 8.20 35.99
CA ALA A 228 10.13 7.61 35.50
C ALA A 228 10.84 8.57 34.52
N TYR A 229 10.09 9.22 33.63
CA TYR A 229 10.60 10.25 32.74
C TYR A 229 11.19 11.45 33.51
N GLY A 230 10.50 11.93 34.54
CA GLY A 230 10.99 13.02 35.38
C GLY A 230 12.30 12.68 36.11
N LEU A 231 12.42 11.46 36.65
CA LEU A 231 13.65 10.99 37.31
C LEU A 231 14.81 10.85 36.32
N LEU A 232 14.55 10.31 35.13
CA LEU A 232 15.53 10.23 34.04
C LEU A 232 16.04 11.63 33.67
N ALA A 233 15.12 12.60 33.49
CA ALA A 233 15.46 13.97 33.16
C ALA A 233 16.32 14.64 34.24
N LEU A 234 15.99 14.42 35.52
CA LEU A 234 16.77 14.93 36.65
C LEU A 234 18.19 14.34 36.67
N LEU A 235 18.31 13.03 36.46
CA LEU A 235 19.62 12.35 36.37
C LEU A 235 20.47 12.92 35.24
N LEU A 236 19.88 13.09 34.04
CA LEU A 236 20.57 13.69 32.90
C LEU A 236 21.01 15.13 33.17
N ALA A 237 20.18 15.93 33.86
CA ALA A 237 20.53 17.29 34.24
C ALA A 237 21.73 17.34 35.20
N ILE A 238 21.76 16.47 36.21
CA ILE A 238 22.87 16.36 37.16
C ILE A 238 24.16 15.93 36.42
N ALA A 239 24.07 14.90 35.57
CA ALA A 239 25.20 14.41 34.80
C ALA A 239 25.76 15.48 33.85
N ALA A 240 24.90 16.22 33.16
CA ALA A 240 25.30 17.32 32.28
C ALA A 240 25.97 18.46 33.05
N GLY A 241 25.42 18.86 34.20
CA GLY A 241 26.01 19.88 35.06
C GLY A 241 27.40 19.50 35.57
N TRP A 242 27.57 18.24 36.00
CA TRP A 242 28.88 17.71 36.39
C TRP A 242 29.87 17.67 35.22
N ALA A 243 29.45 17.18 34.06
CA ALA A 243 30.30 17.10 32.86
C ALA A 243 30.76 18.47 32.38
N ALA A 244 29.87 19.48 32.38
CA ALA A 244 30.22 20.85 32.05
C ALA A 244 31.27 21.41 33.03
N SER A 245 31.08 21.19 34.34
CA SER A 245 32.04 21.61 35.36
C SER A 245 33.42 20.98 35.14
N ALA A 246 33.48 19.68 34.86
CA ALA A 246 34.72 18.97 34.56
C ALA A 246 35.41 19.50 33.29
N ALA A 247 34.64 19.74 32.21
CA ALA A 247 35.18 20.30 30.97
C ALA A 247 35.77 21.70 31.17
N PHE A 248 35.09 22.58 31.92
CA PHE A 248 35.62 23.91 32.24
C PHE A 248 36.89 23.85 33.09
N GLN A 249 37.02 22.86 33.98
CA GLN A 249 38.26 22.67 34.76
C GLN A 249 39.44 22.25 33.88
N VAL A 250 39.21 21.42 32.84
CA VAL A 250 40.26 21.00 31.90
C VAL A 250 40.69 22.16 31.00
N VAL A 251 39.75 22.97 30.50
CA VAL A 251 40.06 24.14 29.63
C VAL A 251 40.79 25.26 30.38
N ARG A 252 40.65 25.33 31.71
CA ARG A 252 41.33 26.32 32.55
C ARG A 252 42.78 25.94 32.93
N ARG A 253 43.21 24.73 32.59
CA ARG A 253 44.60 24.26 32.76
C ARG A 253 45.37 24.43 31.47
#